data_AF-A0A1R1YML8-F1
#
_entry.id   AF-A0A1R1YML8-F1
#
_cell.length_a   1.000
_cell.length_b   1.000
_cell.length_c   1.000
_cell.angle_alpha   90.00
_cell.angle_beta   90.00
_cell.angle_gamma   90.00
#
_symmetry.space_group_name_H-M   'P 1'
#
loop_
_entity.id
_entity.type
_entity.pdbx_description
1 polymer ?
#
loop_
_entity_poly.entity_id
_entity_poly.type
_entity_poly.pdbx_seq_one_letter_code
_entity_poly.pdbx_strand_id
1 'polypeptide(L)'
;MRASDIHHIDDAQTTTIDGTLKLVIVAPKEKHKGRPIIRPCEISCHSDKLLCPVEACRPTPKARAIGATIAANAGIPSDSIVAQAFCVNQHHTSDSASGVT
;
A
#
# COMPACT_ATOMS: atom_id res chain seq x y z
N MET A 1 17.03 4.04 10.00
CA MET A 1 15.77 4.80 9.87
C MET A 1 15.15 4.94 11.25
N ARG A 2 14.74 6.15 11.64
CA ARG A 2 14.00 6.38 12.90
C ARG A 2 12.51 6.22 12.66
N ALA A 3 11.74 5.91 13.69
CA ALA A 3 10.28 5.75 13.56
C ALA A 3 9.59 7.01 12.98
N SER A 4 10.07 8.21 13.34
CA SER A 4 9.55 9.48 12.81
C SER A 4 9.77 9.67 11.31
N ASP A 5 10.77 8.99 10.73
CA ASP A 5 11.09 9.15 9.31
C ASP A 5 10.02 8.52 8.42
N ILE A 6 9.29 7.51 8.94
CA ILE A 6 8.26 6.77 8.19
C ILE A 6 7.14 7.69 7.70
N HIS A 7 6.72 8.65 8.53
CA HIS A 7 5.70 9.64 8.15
C HIS A 7 6.18 10.69 7.14
N HIS A 8 7.49 10.74 6.88
CA HIS A 8 8.10 11.70 5.97
C HIS A 8 8.65 11.04 4.70
N ILE A 9 8.33 9.76 4.47
CA ILE A 9 8.67 9.07 3.23
C ILE A 9 7.80 9.64 2.11
N ASP A 10 8.42 9.96 0.98
CA ASP A 10 7.74 10.30 -0.26
C ASP A 10 7.48 9.02 -1.07
N ASP A 11 6.23 8.55 -1.07
CA ASP A 11 5.81 7.35 -1.78
C ASP A 11 5.94 7.50 -3.31
N ALA A 12 5.78 8.72 -3.84
CA ALA A 12 5.86 8.97 -5.28
C ALA A 12 7.31 8.87 -5.78
N GLN A 13 8.27 9.17 -4.92
CA GLN A 13 9.70 9.03 -5.22
C GLN A 13 10.31 7.71 -4.74
N THR A 14 9.55 6.92 -3.99
CA THR A 14 9.99 5.59 -3.57
C THR A 14 10.00 4.65 -4.76
N THR A 15 11.14 3.97 -4.97
CA THR A 15 11.34 3.09 -6.13
C THR A 15 11.94 1.76 -5.69
N THR A 16 11.61 0.70 -6.43
CA THR A 16 12.28 -0.60 -6.30
C THR A 16 13.11 -0.83 -7.55
N ILE A 17 14.42 -0.98 -7.40
CA ILE A 17 15.36 -1.20 -8.52
C ILE A 17 16.28 -2.34 -8.13
N ASP A 18 16.38 -3.37 -8.99
CA ASP A 18 17.31 -4.50 -8.85
C ASP A 18 17.31 -5.16 -7.46
N GLY A 19 16.12 -5.33 -6.89
CA GLY A 19 15.98 -5.91 -5.56
C GLY A 19 16.48 -4.99 -4.44
N THR A 20 16.47 -3.67 -4.65
CA THR A 20 16.72 -2.68 -3.61
C THR A 20 15.54 -1.71 -3.57
N LEU A 21 14.96 -1.53 -2.38
CA LEU A 21 13.95 -0.53 -2.09
C LEU A 21 14.65 0.78 -1.74
N LYS A 22 14.44 1.81 -2.56
CA LYS A 22 14.94 3.17 -2.34
C LYS A 22 13.83 4.04 -1.79
N LEU A 23 13.94 4.39 -0.51
CA LEU A 23 13.04 5.28 0.20
C LEU A 23 13.60 6.71 0.18
N VAL A 24 12.74 7.69 -0.06
CA VAL A 24 13.10 9.11 -0.04
C VAL A 24 12.47 9.75 1.19
N ILE A 25 13.26 10.06 2.22
CA ILE A 25 12.77 10.71 3.43
C ILE A 25 12.94 12.23 3.28
N VAL A 26 11.83 12.97 3.31
CA VAL A 26 11.82 14.43 3.20
C VAL A 26 11.81 15.03 4.59
N ALA A 27 12.97 15.46 5.11
CA ALA A 27 13.05 16.03 6.44
C ALA A 27 12.40 17.43 6.48
N PRO A 28 11.27 17.63 7.19
CA PRO A 28 10.55 18.91 7.15
C PRO A 28 11.31 20.04 7.85
N LYS A 29 12.11 19.70 8.86
CA LYS A 29 12.68 20.65 9.82
C LYS A 29 14.09 21.12 9.49
N GLU A 30 14.77 20.48 8.55
CA GLU A 30 16.14 20.82 8.22
C GLU A 30 16.17 21.41 6.82
N LYS A 31 16.62 22.67 6.74
CA LYS A 31 16.80 23.38 5.47
C LYS A 31 18.28 23.58 5.22
N HIS A 32 18.81 22.96 4.18
CA HIS A 32 20.10 23.38 3.62
C HIS A 32 19.79 24.35 2.48
N LYS A 33 20.16 25.63 2.64
CA LYS A 33 19.91 26.70 1.66
C LYS A 33 18.42 26.90 1.32
N GLY A 34 17.52 26.72 2.29
CA GLY A 34 16.09 27.00 2.14
C GLY A 34 15.24 25.85 1.58
N ARG A 35 15.85 24.75 1.13
CA ARG A 35 15.15 23.55 0.62
C ARG A 35 15.11 22.45 1.69
N PRO A 36 14.02 21.65 1.76
CA PRO A 36 13.99 20.47 2.64
C PRO A 36 15.17 19.54 2.34
N ILE A 37 15.80 19.02 3.39
CA ILE A 37 16.87 18.03 3.22
C ILE A 37 16.24 16.68 2.88
N ILE A 38 16.66 16.12 1.75
CA ILE A 38 16.28 14.78 1.31
C ILE A 38 17.31 13.80 1.87
N ARG A 39 16.82 12.75 2.56
CA ARG A 39 17.63 11.65 3.08
C ARG A 39 17.25 10.36 2.35
N PRO A 40 18.06 9.90 1.39
CA PRO A 40 17.83 8.61 0.76
C PRO A 40 18.10 7.48 1.77
N CYS A 41 17.27 6.44 1.77
CA CYS A 41 17.47 5.22 2.53
C CYS A 41 17.29 4.02 1.60
N GLU A 42 18.32 3.19 1.49
CA GLU A 42 18.30 2.02 0.62
C GLU A 42 18.19 0.75 1.48
N ILE A 43 17.25 -0.12 1.12
CA ILE A 43 17.02 -1.40 1.79
C ILE A 43 17.12 -2.49 0.72
N SER A 44 18.14 -3.33 0.81
CA SER A 44 18.32 -4.46 -0.10
C SER A 44 17.29 -5.57 0.19
N CYS A 45 16.97 -6.33 -0.85
CA CYS A 45 16.24 -7.58 -0.74
C CYS A 45 16.94 -8.52 0.24
N HIS A 46 16.12 -9.29 0.95
CA HIS A 46 16.59 -10.43 1.70
C HIS A 46 16.44 -11.69 0.84
N SER A 47 17.34 -12.65 1.01
CA SER A 47 17.31 -13.92 0.26
C SER A 47 16.05 -14.74 0.56
N ASP A 48 15.59 -14.71 1.81
CA ASP A 48 14.28 -15.24 2.21
C ASP A 48 13.16 -14.28 1.80
N LYS A 49 12.22 -14.78 1.00
CA LYS A 49 11.07 -14.03 0.49
C LYS A 49 10.11 -13.57 1.59
N LEU A 50 9.99 -14.32 2.69
CA LEU A 50 9.12 -13.94 3.81
C LEU A 50 9.67 -12.74 4.59
N LEU A 51 10.99 -12.57 4.57
CA LEU A 51 11.69 -11.48 5.24
C LEU A 51 12.09 -10.36 4.28
N CYS A 52 11.82 -10.51 2.98
CA CYS A 52 12.24 -9.57 1.95
C CYS A 52 11.38 -8.30 1.98
N PRO A 53 11.93 -7.14 2.38
CA PRO A 53 11.14 -5.90 2.48
C PRO A 53 10.60 -5.45 1.12
N VAL A 54 11.36 -5.70 0.05
CA VAL A 54 10.97 -5.40 -1.32
C VAL A 54 9.72 -6.18 -1.74
N GLU A 55 9.62 -7.46 -1.36
CA GLU A 55 8.43 -8.28 -1.66
C GLU A 55 7.23 -7.83 -0.83
N ALA A 56 7.43 -7.40 0.43
CA ALA A 56 6.36 -6.87 1.28
C ALA A 56 5.78 -5.54 0.76
N CYS A 57 6.60 -4.71 0.13
CA CYS A 57 6.17 -3.44 -0.48
C CYS A 57 5.58 -3.59 -1.89
N ARG A 58 5.60 -4.79 -2.49
CA ARG A 58 4.96 -4.99 -3.80
C ARG A 58 3.43 -4.91 -3.68
N PRO A 59 2.75 -4.21 -4.60
CA PRO A 59 1.29 -4.21 -4.64
C PRO A 59 0.80 -5.65 -4.86
N THR A 60 0.25 -6.27 -3.81
CA THR A 60 -0.38 -7.58 -3.96
C THR A 60 -1.74 -7.38 -4.63
N PRO A 61 -2.04 -8.11 -5.72
CA PRO A 61 -3.39 -8.15 -6.23
C PRO A 61 -4.28 -8.77 -5.15
N LYS A 62 -5.24 -7.99 -4.62
CA LYS A 62 -6.23 -8.50 -3.67
C LYS A 62 -6.89 -9.72 -4.30
N ALA A 63 -6.73 -10.89 -3.69
CA ALA A 63 -7.36 -12.13 -4.13
C ALA A 63 -8.88 -11.94 -4.08
N ARG A 64 -9.48 -11.54 -5.20
CA ARG A 64 -10.93 -11.42 -5.33
C ARG A 64 -11.49 -12.82 -5.57
N ALA A 65 -12.37 -13.22 -4.65
CA ALA A 65 -13.34 -14.32 -4.72
C ALA A 65 -12.87 -15.76 -4.44
N ILE A 66 -12.38 -16.01 -3.21
CA ILE A 66 -12.42 -17.38 -2.65
C ILE A 66 -13.88 -17.80 -2.33
N GLY A 67 -14.74 -16.84 -1.94
CA GLY A 67 -16.13 -17.12 -1.56
C GLY A 67 -17.03 -17.66 -2.68
N ALA A 68 -16.78 -17.27 -3.94
CA ALA A 68 -17.61 -17.71 -5.07
C ALA A 68 -17.47 -19.22 -5.35
N THR A 69 -16.26 -19.76 -5.20
CA THR A 69 -15.98 -21.18 -5.45
C THR A 69 -16.62 -22.09 -4.40
N ILE A 70 -16.64 -21.68 -3.12
CA ILE A 70 -17.27 -22.47 -2.05
C ILE A 70 -18.80 -22.50 -2.22
N ALA A 71 -19.43 -21.39 -2.59
CA ALA A 71 -20.88 -21.32 -2.78
C ALA A 71 -21.35 -22.16 -3.98
N ALA A 72 -20.62 -22.13 -5.10
CA ALA A 72 -20.91 -22.98 -6.26
C ALA A 72 -20.79 -24.48 -5.91
N ASN A 73 -19.75 -24.86 -5.16
CA ASN A 73 -19.57 -26.25 -4.71
C ASN A 73 -20.64 -26.71 -3.71
N ALA A 74 -21.24 -25.78 -2.97
CA ALA A 74 -22.38 -26.03 -2.08
C ALA A 74 -23.74 -26.07 -2.80
N GLY A 75 -23.77 -25.96 -4.13
CA GLY A 75 -25.00 -26.01 -4.93
C GLY A 75 -25.84 -24.74 -4.86
N ILE A 76 -25.25 -23.62 -4.45
CA ILE A 76 -25.96 -22.33 -4.41
C ILE A 76 -26.12 -21.81 -5.85
N PRO A 77 -27.35 -21.50 -6.31
CA PRO A 77 -27.58 -20.97 -7.65
C PRO A 77 -26.87 -19.64 -7.83
N SER A 78 -26.32 -19.42 -9.03
CA SER A 78 -25.47 -18.28 -9.40
C SER A 78 -26.08 -16.92 -9.05
N ASP A 79 -27.40 -16.79 -9.18
CA ASP A 79 -28.15 -15.56 -8.91
C ASP A 79 -28.07 -15.12 -7.43
N SER A 80 -27.90 -16.07 -6.51
CA SER A 80 -27.78 -15.81 -5.07
C SER A 80 -26.35 -15.46 -4.63
N ILE A 81 -25.34 -15.87 -5.41
CA ILE A 81 -23.91 -15.57 -5.14
C ILE A 81 -23.61 -14.09 -5.42
N VAL A 82 -24.20 -13.56 -6.50
CA VAL A 82 -24.03 -12.15 -6.91
C VAL A 82 -24.65 -11.20 -5.89
N ALA A 83 -25.77 -11.59 -5.25
CA ALA A 83 -26.46 -10.78 -4.25
C ALA A 83 -25.69 -10.64 -2.93
N GLN A 84 -24.92 -11.66 -2.51
CA GLN A 84 -24.12 -11.62 -1.28
C GLN A 84 -22.72 -11.00 -1.46
N ALA A 85 -22.27 -10.78 -2.71
CA ALA A 85 -20.96 -10.21 -3.01
C ALA A 85 -20.86 -8.68 -2.76
N PHE A 86 -21.90 -8.06 -2.19
CA PHE A 86 -22.00 -6.60 -2.00
C PHE A 86 -21.96 -6.12 -0.54
N CYS A 87 -21.30 -6.85 0.35
CA CYS A 87 -20.86 -6.37 1.67
C CYS A 87 -19.43 -6.91 1.85
N VAL A 88 -18.35 -6.13 1.72
CA VAL A 88 -17.94 -5.00 2.56
C VAL A 88 -17.22 -3.97 1.68
N ASN A 89 -17.90 -2.88 1.35
CA ASN A 89 -17.22 -1.62 1.04
C ASN A 89 -17.49 -0.66 2.19
N GLN A 90 -16.40 -0.04 2.65
CA GLN A 90 -16.28 1.12 3.54
C GLN A 90 -15.98 0.84 5.01
N HIS A 91 -14.71 1.05 5.38
CA HIS A 91 -14.18 1.87 6.49
C HIS A 91 -12.65 1.79 6.30
N HIS A 92 -11.87 2.79 5.89
CA HIS A 92 -11.86 4.24 6.08
C HIS A 92 -11.09 4.88 4.91
N THR A 93 -11.59 5.94 4.32
CA THR A 93 -10.80 7.15 4.04
C THR A 93 -11.77 8.33 4.08
N SER A 94 -11.68 9.10 5.15
CA SER A 94 -12.07 10.49 5.21
C SER A 94 -11.40 11.27 4.08
N ASP A 95 -12.16 12.01 3.29
CA ASP A 95 -11.84 13.41 2.97
C ASP A 95 -13.04 14.16 2.37
N SER A 96 -13.59 15.05 3.20
CA SER A 96 -13.64 16.50 2.98
C SER A 96 -14.15 17.07 1.64
N ALA A 97 -15.35 17.67 1.74
CA ALA A 97 -15.76 18.99 1.22
C ALA A 97 -15.64 19.34 -0.28
N SER A 98 -16.80 19.59 -0.90
CA SER A 98 -17.13 20.91 -1.47
C SER A 98 -18.62 21.03 -1.74
N GLY A 99 -19.24 22.01 -1.09
CA GLY A 99 -20.48 22.61 -1.56
C GLY A 99 -20.21 23.69 -2.59
N VAL A 100 -21.28 24.39 -3.00
CA VAL A 100 -21.35 25.50 -3.97
C VAL A 100 -21.42 24.99 -5.42
N THR A 101 -22.42 25.30 -6.25
CA THR A 101 -23.57 26.24 -6.23
C THR A 101 -24.80 25.54 -6.78
#